data_AF-A0AAD4QTP8-F1
#
_entry.id   AF-A0AAD4QTP8-F1
#
_cell.length_a   1.000
_cell.length_b   1.000
_cell.length_c   1.000
_cell.angle_alpha   90.00
_cell.angle_beta   90.00
_cell.angle_gamma   90.00
#
_symmetry.space_group_name_H-M   'P 1'
#
loop_
_entity.id
_entity.type
_entity.pdbx_description
1 polymer ?
#
loop_
_entity_poly.entity_id
_entity_poly.type
_entity_poly.pdbx_seq_one_letter_code
_entity_poly.pdbx_strand_id
1 'polypeptide(L)'
;MSSKRAAIIELYKQDQGVNNIARLLKMHKQSVIRAVSRFKELGTLEDRPRSGRPPDEEFNKQNTRIIAATREEANAYGRLVERSQFPKTLMVWGGICWNGKTPLVIFEPRENVNAKNYKEKVGNDLCYYSNISEISGICKQV
;
A
#
# COMPACT_ATOMS: atom_id res chain seq x y z
N MET A 1 26.29 -14.41 26.94
CA MET A 1 26.80 -13.63 25.81
C MET A 1 27.24 -12.27 26.31
N SER A 2 28.54 -11.98 26.23
CA SER A 2 29.10 -10.68 26.63
C SER A 2 28.68 -9.61 25.62
N SER A 3 27.50 -9.03 25.84
CA SER A 3 26.95 -7.99 24.97
C SER A 3 27.59 -6.66 25.34
N LYS A 4 28.12 -5.94 24.35
CA LYS A 4 28.69 -4.58 24.53
C LYS A 4 27.74 -3.64 25.29
N ARG A 5 26.43 -3.87 25.18
CA ARG A 5 25.39 -3.13 25.92
C ARG A 5 25.39 -3.42 27.42
N ALA A 6 25.65 -4.64 27.87
CA ALA A 6 25.72 -4.99 29.28
C ALA A 6 26.85 -4.20 29.97
N ALA A 7 28.05 -4.20 29.36
CA ALA A 7 29.18 -3.42 29.82
C ALA A 7 28.89 -1.90 29.86
N ILE A 8 28.20 -1.36 28.84
CA ILE A 8 27.77 0.05 28.85
C ILE A 8 26.85 0.35 30.04
N ILE A 9 25.90 -0.54 30.32
CA ILE A 9 24.89 -0.33 31.37
C ILE A 9 25.48 -0.50 32.77
N GLU A 10 26.41 -1.44 32.95
CA GLU A 10 27.17 -1.58 34.21
C GLU A 10 27.95 -0.30 34.52
N LEU A 11 28.68 0.25 33.55
CA LEU A 11 29.41 1.51 33.72
C LEU A 11 28.48 2.71 33.93
N TYR A 12 27.32 2.72 33.26
CA TYR A 12 26.31 3.76 33.47
C TYR A 12 25.73 3.73 34.89
N LYS A 13 25.51 2.54 35.46
CA LYS A 13 25.07 2.36 36.86
C LYS A 13 26.14 2.78 37.88
N GLN A 14 27.41 2.83 37.49
CA GLN A 14 28.52 3.37 38.29
C GLN A 14 28.69 4.89 38.13
N ASP A 15 27.65 5.59 37.65
CA ASP A 15 27.61 7.04 37.41
C ASP A 15 28.74 7.57 36.52
N GLN A 16 29.31 6.73 35.65
CA GLN A 16 30.31 7.16 34.68
C GLN A 16 29.65 7.96 33.55
N GLY A 17 30.24 9.11 33.21
CA GLY A 17 29.78 9.93 32.10
C GLY A 17 29.91 9.20 30.75
N VAL A 18 28.96 9.44 29.84
CA VAL A 18 28.88 8.79 28.51
C VAL A 18 30.19 8.90 27.70
N ASN A 19 30.88 10.04 27.78
CA ASN A 19 32.16 10.25 27.09
C ASN A 19 33.27 9.35 27.66
N ASN A 20 33.31 9.16 28.98
CA ASN A 20 34.28 8.28 29.63
C ASN A 20 34.00 6.83 29.27
N ILE A 21 32.73 6.42 29.27
CA ILE A 21 32.32 5.08 28.84
C ILE A 21 32.75 4.81 27.39
N ALA A 22 32.51 5.76 26.48
CA ALA A 22 32.91 5.65 25.08
C ALA A 22 34.44 5.50 24.92
N ARG A 23 35.22 6.27 25.70
CA ARG A 23 36.69 6.20 25.68
C ARG A 23 37.22 4.89 26.26
N LEU A 24 36.65 4.43 27.38
CA LEU A 24 37.02 3.18 28.06
C LEU A 24 36.76 1.97 27.19
N LEU A 25 35.56 1.89 26.58
CA LEU A 25 35.17 0.78 25.73
C LEU A 25 35.68 0.90 24.29
N LYS A 26 36.37 2.00 23.94
CA LYS A 26 36.80 2.34 22.58
C LYS A 26 35.65 2.22 21.55
N MET A 27 34.49 2.76 21.92
CA MET A 27 33.28 2.71 21.10
C MET A 27 32.85 4.11 20.67
N HIS A 28 32.19 4.20 19.51
CA HIS A 28 31.59 5.45 19.09
C HIS A 28 30.56 5.95 20.12
N LYS A 29 30.65 7.23 20.49
CA LYS A 29 29.78 7.87 21.51
C LYS A 29 28.29 7.62 21.26
N GLN A 30 27.86 7.63 19.99
CA GLN A 30 26.45 7.40 19.64
C GLN A 30 25.96 6.01 20.04
N SER A 31 26.84 5.00 20.03
CA SER A 31 26.49 3.64 20.43
C SER A 31 26.17 3.59 21.93
N VAL A 32 26.93 4.32 22.74
CA VAL A 32 26.70 4.45 24.20
C VAL A 32 25.40 5.22 24.46
N ILE A 33 25.19 6.36 23.79
CA ILE A 33 23.96 7.15 23.92
C ILE A 33 22.73 6.29 23.59
N ARG A 34 22.72 5.60 22.44
CA ARG A 34 21.60 4.75 22.02
C ARG A 34 21.32 3.63 23.02
N ALA A 35 22.37 3.02 23.58
CA ALA A 35 22.23 1.98 24.59
C ALA A 35 21.62 2.52 25.90
N VAL A 36 22.09 3.68 26.37
CA VAL A 36 21.57 4.33 27.59
C VAL A 36 20.13 4.82 27.41
N SER A 37 19.81 5.50 26.30
CA SER A 37 18.43 5.94 26.01
C SER A 37 17.47 4.75 25.98
N ARG A 38 17.87 3.65 25.32
CA ARG A 38 17.06 2.43 25.28
C ARG A 38 16.88 1.80 26.66
N PHE A 39 17.92 1.79 27.49
CA PHE A 39 17.82 1.27 28.86
C PHE A 39 16.85 2.12 29.70
N LYS A 40 16.85 3.45 29.53
CA LYS A 40 15.87 4.34 30.17
C LYS A 40 14.43 4.08 29.72
N GLU A 41 14.24 3.72 28.45
CA GLU A 41 12.91 3.43 27.89
C GLU A 41 12.38 2.04 28.30
N LEU A 42 13.19 0.99 28.18
CA LEU A 42 12.75 -0.40 28.34
C LEU A 42 13.04 -1.00 29.72
N GLY A 43 14.00 -0.46 30.46
CA GLY A 43 14.47 -1.00 31.74
C GLY A 43 15.21 -2.35 31.65
N THR A 44 15.26 -2.98 30.47
CA THR A 44 15.89 -4.29 30.25
C THR A 44 17.25 -4.16 29.57
N LEU A 45 18.05 -5.23 29.61
CA LEU A 45 19.29 -5.36 28.84
C LEU A 45 19.05 -5.85 27.40
N GLU A 46 17.81 -6.28 27.10
CA GLU A 46 17.42 -6.88 25.83
C GLU A 46 17.15 -5.87 24.73
N ASP A 47 17.46 -6.23 23.48
CA ASP A 47 17.18 -5.38 22.32
C ASP A 47 15.68 -5.08 22.18
N ARG A 48 15.37 -3.90 21.62
CA ARG A 48 13.98 -3.53 21.36
C ARG A 48 13.39 -4.60 20.43
N PRO A 49 12.17 -5.10 20.71
CA PRO A 49 11.48 -5.98 19.76
C PRO A 49 11.47 -5.27 18.40
N ARG A 50 12.05 -5.93 17.40
CA ARG A 50 12.02 -5.38 16.04
C ARG A 50 10.57 -5.44 15.59
N SER A 51 10.04 -4.36 15.03
CA SER A 51 8.71 -4.39 14.41
C SER A 51 8.62 -5.46 13.31
N GLY A 52 9.77 -5.91 12.79
CA GLY A 52 9.86 -6.79 11.64
C GLY A 52 9.25 -6.13 10.41
N ARG A 53 9.29 -6.85 9.30
CA ARG A 53 8.25 -6.72 8.29
C ARG A 53 7.03 -7.46 8.87
N PRO A 54 5.81 -6.89 8.80
CA PRO A 54 4.61 -7.64 9.16
C PRO A 54 4.63 -8.98 8.41
N PRO A 55 4.40 -10.12 9.08
CA PRO A 55 4.14 -11.34 8.34
C PRO A 55 2.97 -11.06 7.38
N ASP A 56 3.17 -11.32 6.09
CA ASP A 56 2.08 -11.31 5.11
C ASP A 56 1.19 -12.51 5.46
N GLU A 57 0.29 -12.38 6.44
CA GLU A 57 -0.37 -13.52 7.07
C GLU A 57 -1.34 -14.31 6.17
N GLU A 58 -1.68 -13.85 4.96
CA GLU A 58 -2.82 -14.48 4.26
C GLU A 58 -2.52 -15.24 2.96
N PHE A 59 -1.36 -15.09 2.30
CA PHE A 59 -1.13 -15.85 1.06
C PHE A 59 0.32 -15.86 0.57
N ASN A 60 1.06 -16.94 0.86
CA ASN A 60 2.32 -17.19 0.17
C ASN A 60 2.09 -18.07 -1.08
N LYS A 61 2.25 -17.50 -2.28
CA LYS A 61 2.08 -18.19 -3.58
C LYS A 61 2.90 -19.47 -3.73
N GLN A 62 4.03 -19.60 -3.04
CA GLN A 62 4.89 -20.78 -3.10
C GLN A 62 4.51 -21.80 -2.03
N ASN A 63 4.24 -21.35 -0.79
CA ASN A 63 3.95 -22.25 0.33
C ASN A 63 2.50 -22.73 0.42
N THR A 64 1.57 -22.09 -0.29
CA THR A 64 0.15 -22.48 -0.27
C THR A 64 -0.29 -23.16 -1.58
N ARG A 65 0.66 -23.73 -2.33
CA ARG A 65 0.35 -24.55 -3.52
C ARG A 65 -0.12 -25.93 -3.08
N ILE A 66 -1.18 -26.43 -3.70
CA ILE A 66 -1.61 -27.82 -3.56
C ILE A 66 -0.92 -28.61 -4.67
N ILE A 67 -0.10 -29.59 -4.29
CA ILE A 67 0.47 -30.57 -5.21
C ILE A 67 -0.51 -31.74 -5.23
N ALA A 68 -1.14 -31.99 -6.38
CA ALA A 68 -2.06 -33.10 -6.57
C ALA A 68 -1.76 -33.77 -7.91
N ALA A 69 -2.03 -35.07 -7.99
CA ALA A 69 -1.81 -35.84 -9.22
C ALA A 69 -2.87 -35.51 -10.28
N THR A 70 -4.09 -35.21 -9.84
CA THR A 70 -5.21 -34.87 -10.71
C THR A 70 -5.88 -33.55 -10.32
N ARG A 71 -6.55 -32.93 -11.30
CA ARG A 71 -7.25 -31.66 -11.11
C ARG A 71 -8.45 -31.79 -10.16
N GLU A 72 -9.11 -32.95 -10.18
CA GLU A 72 -10.26 -33.25 -9.31
C GLU A 72 -9.83 -33.33 -7.85
N GLU A 73 -8.71 -33.99 -7.59
CA GLU A 73 -8.08 -34.07 -6.27
C GLU A 73 -7.67 -32.68 -5.78
N ALA A 74 -7.03 -31.85 -6.62
CA ALA A 74 -6.69 -30.47 -6.27
C ALA A 74 -7.90 -29.60 -5.89
N ASN A 75 -9.04 -29.80 -6.58
CA ASN A 75 -10.28 -29.07 -6.31
C ASN A 75 -10.95 -29.53 -5.01
N ALA A 76 -10.90 -30.83 -4.69
CA ALA A 76 -11.43 -31.40 -3.46
C ALA A 76 -10.71 -30.88 -2.21
N TYR A 77 -9.39 -30.65 -2.30
CA TYR A 77 -8.58 -30.02 -1.23
C TYR A 77 -8.88 -28.52 -1.02
N GLY A 78 -9.78 -27.92 -1.81
CA GLY A 78 -10.38 -26.61 -1.50
C GLY A 78 -9.58 -25.41 -1.96
N ARG A 79 -9.09 -25.36 -3.22
CA ARG A 79 -8.46 -24.12 -3.72
C ARG A 79 -8.60 -23.83 -5.22
N LEU A 80 -9.78 -23.36 -5.58
CA LEU A 80 -9.86 -22.10 -6.34
C LEU A 80 -10.42 -21.05 -5.39
N VAL A 81 -9.55 -20.42 -4.60
CA VAL A 81 -9.88 -19.08 -4.12
C VAL A 81 -10.04 -18.28 -5.42
N GLU A 82 -11.28 -17.96 -5.79
CA GLU A 82 -11.50 -16.87 -6.73
C GLU A 82 -10.68 -15.73 -6.15
N ARG A 83 -9.61 -15.35 -6.87
CA ARG A 83 -8.90 -14.13 -6.54
C ARG A 83 -10.01 -13.11 -6.43
N SER A 84 -10.17 -12.50 -5.25
CA SER A 84 -10.98 -11.30 -5.12
C SER A 84 -10.50 -10.37 -6.23
N GLN A 85 -11.23 -10.38 -7.34
CA GLN A 85 -11.05 -9.45 -8.41
C GLN A 85 -11.57 -8.19 -7.76
N PHE A 86 -10.65 -7.28 -7.46
CA PHE A 86 -10.86 -5.91 -7.00
C PHE A 86 -12.31 -5.46 -7.19
N PRO A 87 -12.93 -4.77 -6.20
CA PRO A 87 -14.34 -4.38 -6.30
C PRO A 87 -14.59 -3.82 -7.70
N LYS A 88 -15.56 -4.44 -8.40
CA LYS A 88 -15.78 -4.23 -9.83
C LYS A 88 -15.79 -2.73 -10.10
N THR A 89 -14.75 -2.28 -10.79
CA THR A 89 -14.38 -0.87 -10.85
C THR A 89 -15.54 -0.08 -11.43
N LEU A 90 -16.17 0.76 -10.59
CA LEU A 90 -17.08 1.79 -11.05
C LEU A 90 -16.31 2.69 -12.02
N MET A 91 -16.77 2.78 -13.26
CA MET A 91 -16.26 3.79 -14.18
C MET A 91 -17.15 5.02 -14.05
N VAL A 92 -16.56 6.19 -13.87
CA VAL A 92 -17.27 7.46 -13.86
C VAL A 92 -16.72 8.32 -14.99
N TRP A 93 -17.60 8.94 -15.76
CA TRP A 93 -17.25 9.88 -16.80
C TRP A 93 -17.79 11.27 -16.46
N GLY A 94 -16.99 12.30 -16.77
CA GLY A 94 -17.38 13.69 -16.65
C GLY A 94 -16.49 14.56 -17.53
N GLY A 95 -17.09 15.53 -18.21
CA GLY A 95 -16.42 16.48 -19.09
C GLY A 95 -16.42 17.89 -18.49
N ILE A 96 -15.38 18.65 -18.81
CA ILE A 96 -15.33 20.10 -18.57
C ILE A 96 -15.26 20.77 -19.93
N CYS A 97 -16.22 21.66 -20.19
CA CYS A 97 -16.32 22.45 -21.40
C CYS A 97 -16.18 23.95 -21.05
N TRP A 98 -15.97 24.79 -22.06
CA TRP A 98 -15.94 26.24 -21.88
C TRP A 98 -17.26 26.78 -21.27
N ASN A 99 -18.38 26.12 -21.56
CA ASN A 99 -19.73 26.43 -21.08
C ASN A 99 -20.12 25.66 -19.80
N GLY A 100 -19.14 25.13 -19.06
CA GLY A 100 -19.37 24.49 -17.76
C GLY A 100 -19.04 23.00 -17.71
N LYS A 101 -19.54 22.31 -16.68
CA LYS A 101 -19.25 20.89 -16.41
C LYS A 101 -20.43 20.03 -16.85
N THR A 102 -20.16 18.88 -17.46
CA THR A 102 -21.22 17.91 -17.78
C THR A 102 -21.69 17.18 -16.51
N PRO A 103 -22.93 16.66 -16.49
CA PRO A 103 -23.35 15.69 -15.49
C PRO A 103 -22.39 14.50 -15.43
N LEU A 104 -22.23 13.92 -14.23
CA LEU A 104 -21.40 12.74 -14.04
C LEU A 104 -22.17 11.50 -14.48
N VAL A 105 -21.60 10.73 -15.40
CA VAL A 105 -22.13 9.44 -15.86
C VAL A 105 -21.43 8.33 -15.09
N ILE A 106 -22.20 7.58 -14.31
CA ILE A 106 -21.71 6.43 -13.56
C ILE A 106 -22.07 5.16 -14.34
N PHE A 107 -21.06 4.35 -14.64
CA PHE A 107 -21.24 3.03 -15.23
C PHE A 107 -21.42 2.00 -14.12
N GLU A 108 -22.46 1.18 -14.26
CA GLU A 108 -22.82 0.21 -13.24
C GLU A 108 -21.79 -0.93 -13.18
N PRO A 109 -21.51 -1.48 -11.99
CA PRO A 109 -20.62 -2.63 -11.85
C PRO A 109 -21.10 -3.79 -12.72
N ARG A 110 -20.19 -4.40 -13.49
CA ARG A 110 -20.42 -5.53 -14.46
C ARG A 110 -20.94 -5.12 -15.83
N GLU A 111 -21.13 -3.83 -16.08
CA GLU A 111 -21.46 -3.37 -17.42
C GLU A 111 -20.22 -3.37 -18.33
N ASN A 112 -20.35 -3.94 -19.53
CA ASN A 112 -19.26 -3.90 -20.51
C ASN A 112 -19.18 -2.50 -21.14
N VAL A 113 -18.04 -1.83 -20.97
CA VAL A 113 -17.72 -0.58 -21.67
C VAL A 113 -17.41 -0.90 -23.12
N ASN A 114 -18.47 -1.03 -23.92
CA ASN A 114 -18.38 -1.23 -25.37
C ASN A 114 -18.62 0.10 -26.10
N ALA A 115 -18.21 0.19 -27.36
CA ALA A 115 -18.31 1.43 -28.14
C ALA A 115 -19.76 1.92 -28.29
N LYS A 116 -20.75 1.02 -28.35
CA LYS A 116 -22.16 1.37 -28.48
C LYS A 116 -22.69 2.02 -27.19
N ASN A 117 -22.47 1.35 -26.06
CA ASN A 117 -22.88 1.76 -24.73
C ASN A 117 -22.19 3.05 -24.30
N TYR A 118 -20.91 3.20 -24.61
CA TYR A 118 -20.19 4.44 -24.38
C TYR A 118 -20.80 5.60 -25.17
N LYS A 119 -21.08 5.42 -26.46
CA LYS A 119 -21.72 6.47 -27.29
C LYS A 119 -23.14 6.81 -26.83
N GLU A 120 -23.90 5.82 -26.37
CA GLU A 120 -25.27 6.03 -25.89
C GLU A 120 -25.29 6.79 -24.55
N LYS A 121 -24.43 6.40 -23.60
CA LYS A 121 -24.38 7.00 -22.26
C LYS A 121 -23.62 8.32 -22.21
N VAL A 122 -22.52 8.44 -22.96
CA VAL A 122 -21.64 9.63 -22.95
C VAL A 122 -21.93 10.56 -24.14
N GLY A 123 -22.29 10.02 -25.29
CA GLY A 123 -22.51 10.81 -26.51
C GLY A 123 -23.70 11.76 -26.43
N ASN A 124 -24.75 11.38 -25.70
CA ASN A 124 -25.91 12.26 -25.48
C ASN A 124 -25.55 13.49 -24.61
N ASP A 125 -24.64 13.35 -23.65
CA ASP A 125 -24.16 14.47 -22.81
C ASP A 125 -23.23 15.42 -23.57
N LEU A 126 -22.44 14.89 -24.52
CA LEU A 126 -21.70 15.72 -25.47
C LEU A 126 -22.65 16.54 -26.37
N CYS A 127 -23.79 15.95 -26.74
CA CYS A 127 -24.83 16.61 -27.52
C CYS A 127 -25.65 17.65 -26.73
N TYR A 128 -25.69 17.59 -25.40
CA TYR A 128 -26.35 18.60 -24.56
C TYR A 128 -25.73 20.00 -24.74
N TYR A 129 -24.43 20.06 -25.08
CA TYR A 129 -23.74 21.30 -25.47
C TYR A 129 -23.67 21.55 -26.99
N SER A 130 -24.17 20.60 -27.79
CA SER A 130 -24.19 20.69 -29.26
C SER A 130 -25.54 21.18 -29.83
N ASN A 131 -26.61 21.14 -29.03
CA ASN A 131 -27.91 21.76 -29.36
C ASN A 131 -27.95 23.27 -29.06
N ILE A 132 -26.80 23.94 -29.10
CA ILE A 132 -26.71 25.33 -29.55
C ILE A 132 -26.24 25.27 -31.00
N SER A 133 -27.01 24.58 -31.83
CA SER A 133 -26.89 24.61 -33.29
C SER A 133 -27.45 25.92 -33.86
N GLU A 134 -27.03 27.04 -33.25
CA GLU A 134 -27.05 28.37 -33.88
C GLU A 134 -25.64 28.96 -34.01
N ILE A 135 -24.60 28.34 -33.44
CA ILE A 135 -23.21 28.75 -33.73
C ILE A 135 -22.59 27.73 -34.67
N SER A 136 -22.84 27.99 -35.94
CA SER A 136 -22.26 27.42 -37.14
C SER A 136 -20.73 27.18 -37.05
N GLY A 137 -20.30 26.01 -37.53
CA GLY A 137 -19.13 25.96 -38.41
C GLY A 137 -17.78 25.48 -37.87
N ILE A 138 -17.62 25.06 -36.61
CA ILE A 138 -16.26 24.78 -36.09
C ILE A 138 -15.91 23.28 -35.93
N CYS A 139 -16.88 22.37 -35.79
CA CYS A 139 -16.58 20.96 -35.47
C CYS A 139 -16.60 20.00 -36.69
N LYS A 140 -16.18 20.47 -37.87
CA LYS A 140 -15.90 19.62 -39.04
C LYS A 140 -14.50 19.90 -39.60
N GLN A 141 -13.46 19.61 -38.83
CA GLN A 141 -12.11 19.33 -39.33
C GLN A 141 -11.21 18.96 -38.14
N VAL A 142 -11.03 17.66 -37.91
CA VAL A 142 -9.75 16.91 -37.93
C VAL A 142 -10.12 15.43 -37.94
#